data_AF-A0A960FIR7-F1
#
_entry.id   AF-A0A960FIR7-F1
#
_cell.length_a   1.000
_cell.length_b   1.000
_cell.length_c   1.000
_cell.angle_alpha   90.00
_cell.angle_beta   90.00
_cell.angle_gamma   90.00
#
_symmetry.space_group_name_H-M   'P 1'
#
loop_
_entity.id
_entity.type
_entity.pdbx_description
1 polymer ?
#
loop_
_entity_poly.entity_id
_entity_poly.type
_entity_poly.pdbx_seq_one_letter_code
_entity_poly.pdbx_strand_id
1 'polypeptide(L)'
;MDLSPQAVAAATFRTVKRGYDPDEVRAYLIEVSASLEASHQQATAMEARARAAIQRLQDATQHTPAPPPITGQVPVTPTTDEAQTISRTLLLAQRTADTTIAEAQAEAASITGSAQAEATRVTEDAAASAAKLLAEAEAEAGRLTTTARTEAERITADANGRAASTRRAAEQESSTALEQARAEAARVLDEARAEAHRAKSEQHLRAEAEVADLQRRREALLADVDGLEQLSARHRSTLRDLSARLGELAELVPASIDRPVLRAELEPAAGEPAPVAASNNGTAAAAAWEELTAPESTADATGDSASASTEASAEGSTDPTPADGTPVDAAIAAGAADDTGGQRLVAPPITGQVPLITGQVPLQPGVEPLVSPRPTSADEVRSMWQQAEQAERDNAQAHEPELIDATPVQGIDLNAATPSDGVAR
;
A
#
# COMPACT_ATOMS: atom_id res chain seq x y z
N MET A 1 -4.22 47.12 -21.23
CA MET A 1 -3.31 46.43 -20.30
C MET A 1 -2.22 45.85 -21.15
N ASP A 2 -1.01 46.39 -21.08
CA ASP A 2 0.11 45.86 -21.86
C ASP A 2 0.67 44.66 -21.11
N LEU A 3 0.37 43.46 -21.64
CA LEU A 3 0.89 42.20 -21.13
C LEU A 3 2.36 42.12 -21.52
N SER A 4 3.27 42.35 -20.57
CA SER A 4 4.69 42.10 -20.81
C SER A 4 4.97 40.59 -20.83
N PRO A 5 5.88 40.09 -21.69
CA PRO A 5 6.23 38.67 -21.74
C PRO A 5 6.64 38.12 -20.38
N GLN A 6 7.38 38.91 -19.61
CA GLN A 6 7.84 38.59 -18.26
C GLN A 6 6.68 38.50 -17.24
N ALA A 7 5.65 39.34 -17.38
CA ALA A 7 4.47 39.29 -16.51
C ALA A 7 3.61 38.04 -16.78
N VAL A 8 3.59 37.53 -18.01
CA VAL A 8 2.87 36.29 -18.35
C VAL A 8 3.61 35.07 -17.80
N ALA A 9 4.94 35.02 -17.89
CA ALA A 9 5.74 33.93 -17.33
C ALA A 9 5.70 33.88 -15.79
N ALA A 10 5.65 35.04 -15.13
CA ALA A 10 5.59 35.14 -13.66
C ALA A 10 4.16 35.05 -13.08
N ALA A 11 3.14 34.87 -13.92
CA ALA A 11 1.76 34.78 -13.46
C ALA A 11 1.53 33.52 -12.60
N THR A 12 0.89 33.70 -11.45
CA THR A 12 0.53 32.60 -10.53
C THR A 12 -0.98 32.56 -10.29
N PHE A 13 -1.53 31.35 -10.15
CA PHE A 13 -2.96 31.13 -9.99
C PHE A 13 -3.27 30.39 -8.68
N ARG A 14 -4.48 30.57 -8.17
CA ARG A 14 -4.97 29.87 -6.97
C ARG A 14 -5.30 28.41 -7.28
N THR A 15 -4.77 27.48 -6.49
CA THR A 15 -5.07 26.05 -6.62
C THR A 15 -6.44 25.70 -6.02
N VAL A 16 -7.22 24.90 -6.75
CA VAL A 16 -8.56 24.41 -6.35
C VAL A 16 -8.62 22.88 -6.42
N LYS A 17 -9.48 22.23 -5.62
CA LYS A 17 -9.56 20.76 -5.44
C LYS A 17 -9.79 19.97 -6.74
N ARG A 18 -10.35 20.62 -7.77
CA ARG A 18 -10.42 20.14 -9.16
C ARG A 18 -9.99 21.30 -10.05
N GLY A 19 -8.77 21.26 -10.54
CA GLY A 19 -8.19 22.29 -11.41
C GLY A 19 -7.12 21.69 -12.32
N TYR A 20 -6.62 22.51 -13.24
CA TYR A 20 -5.51 22.17 -14.11
C TYR A 20 -4.23 21.93 -13.29
N ASP A 21 -3.36 21.05 -13.78
CA ASP A 21 -2.07 20.79 -13.15
C ASP A 21 -1.23 22.08 -13.17
N PRO A 22 -0.76 22.58 -12.01
CA PRO A 22 0.00 23.82 -11.93
C PRO A 22 1.34 23.74 -12.69
N ASP A 23 1.92 22.56 -12.89
CA ASP A 23 3.19 22.40 -13.62
C ASP A 23 2.99 22.47 -15.14
N GLU A 24 1.92 21.86 -15.66
CA GLU A 24 1.56 21.99 -17.08
C GLU A 24 1.20 23.44 -17.44
N VAL A 25 0.45 24.12 -16.56
CA VAL A 25 0.11 25.54 -16.76
C VAL A 25 1.37 26.42 -16.75
N ARG A 26 2.34 26.14 -15.87
CA ARG A 26 3.63 26.84 -15.86
C ARG A 26 4.42 26.63 -17.16
N ALA A 27 4.50 25.39 -17.64
CA ALA A 27 5.17 25.09 -18.91
C ALA A 27 4.51 25.83 -20.08
N TYR A 28 3.18 25.86 -20.13
CA TYR A 28 2.42 26.59 -21.15
C TYR A 28 2.64 28.11 -21.07
N LEU A 29 2.65 28.71 -19.86
CA LEU A 29 2.93 30.14 -19.70
C LEU A 29 4.33 30.51 -20.19
N ILE A 30 5.33 29.65 -19.97
CA ILE A 30 6.69 29.85 -20.48
C ILE A 30 6.68 29.82 -22.01
N GLU A 31 6.03 28.85 -22.63
CA GLU A 31 5.90 28.75 -24.09
C GLU A 31 5.20 29.98 -24.69
N VAL A 32 4.08 30.40 -24.10
CA VAL A 32 3.34 31.59 -24.53
C VAL A 32 4.17 32.86 -24.37
N SER A 33 4.93 33.00 -23.28
CA SER A 33 5.82 34.14 -23.08
C SER A 33 6.93 34.20 -24.14
N ALA A 34 7.51 33.05 -24.50
CA ALA A 34 8.53 32.95 -25.55
C ALA A 34 7.96 33.28 -26.94
N SER A 35 6.74 32.81 -27.23
CA SER A 35 6.03 33.14 -28.48
C SER A 35 5.71 34.64 -28.60
N LEU A 36 5.28 35.27 -27.49
CA LEU A 36 5.01 36.70 -27.44
C LEU A 36 6.29 37.52 -27.62
N GLU A 37 7.39 37.09 -27.00
CA GLU A 37 8.69 37.74 -27.17
C GLU A 37 9.22 37.61 -28.59
N ALA A 38 9.09 36.44 -29.21
CA ALA A 38 9.42 36.24 -30.62
C ALA A 38 8.59 37.13 -31.55
N SER A 39 7.28 37.27 -31.29
CA SER A 39 6.40 38.15 -32.07
C SER A 39 6.79 39.63 -31.94
N HIS A 40 7.12 40.09 -30.72
CA HIS A 40 7.63 41.44 -30.49
C HIS A 40 8.98 41.70 -31.20
N GLN A 41 9.89 40.73 -31.15
CA GLN A 41 11.16 40.80 -31.87
C GLN A 41 10.95 40.84 -33.39
N GLN A 42 9.97 40.08 -33.90
CA GLN A 42 9.62 40.10 -35.31
C GLN A 42 9.02 41.45 -35.74
N ALA A 43 8.13 42.03 -34.92
CA ALA A 43 7.54 43.35 -35.19
C ALA A 43 8.60 44.46 -35.19
N THR A 44 9.51 44.48 -34.21
CA THR A 44 10.61 45.45 -34.15
C THR A 44 11.61 45.26 -35.30
N ALA A 45 11.91 44.01 -35.69
CA ALA A 45 12.75 43.73 -36.86
C ALA A 45 12.09 44.19 -38.17
N MET A 46 10.77 44.02 -38.32
CA MET A 46 10.03 44.52 -39.48
C MET A 46 10.02 46.05 -39.51
N GLU A 47 9.82 46.71 -38.37
CA GLU A 47 9.86 48.17 -38.30
C GLU A 47 11.27 48.72 -38.62
N ALA A 48 12.32 48.09 -38.10
CA ALA A 48 13.70 48.45 -38.43
C ALA A 48 14.00 48.28 -39.93
N ARG A 49 13.52 47.18 -40.54
CA ARG A 49 13.65 46.94 -41.98
C ARG A 49 12.87 47.97 -42.81
N ALA A 50 11.66 48.33 -42.39
CA ALA A 50 10.85 49.34 -43.06
C ALA A 50 11.54 50.73 -43.01
N ARG A 51 12.09 51.11 -41.85
CA ARG A 51 12.86 52.36 -41.72
C ARG A 51 14.12 52.36 -42.60
N ALA A 52 14.86 51.26 -42.65
CA ALA A 52 16.02 51.12 -43.53
C ALA A 52 15.65 51.19 -45.02
N ALA A 53 14.50 50.63 -45.42
CA ALA A 53 14.00 50.72 -46.79
C ALA A 53 13.62 52.16 -47.18
N ILE A 54 12.98 52.91 -46.28
CA ILE A 54 12.64 54.33 -46.50
C ILE A 54 13.92 55.17 -46.67
N GLN A 55 14.95 54.90 -45.87
CA GLN A 55 16.22 55.62 -45.95
C GLN A 55 16.93 55.39 -47.29
N ARG A 56 16.95 54.14 -47.78
CA ARG A 56 17.48 53.80 -49.12
C ARG A 56 16.74 54.52 -50.25
N LEU A 57 15.42 54.71 -50.12
CA LEU A 57 14.63 55.46 -51.10
C LEU A 57 14.95 56.95 -51.07
N GLN A 58 15.16 57.54 -49.90
CA GLN A 58 15.57 58.94 -49.76
C GLN A 58 16.95 59.19 -50.39
N ASP A 59 17.91 58.29 -50.16
CA ASP A 59 19.25 58.38 -50.74
C ASP A 59 19.24 58.29 -52.27
N ALA A 60 18.41 57.42 -52.85
CA ALA A 60 18.23 57.30 -54.30
C ALA A 60 17.57 58.53 -54.92
N THR A 61 16.64 59.17 -54.21
CA THR A 61 15.95 60.37 -54.70
C THR A 61 16.86 61.61 -54.68
N GLN A 62 17.80 61.69 -53.72
CA GLN A 62 18.80 62.77 -53.66
C GLN A 62 19.90 62.65 -54.73
N HIS A 63 20.16 61.44 -55.25
CA HIS A 63 21.18 61.19 -56.28
C HIS A 63 20.67 61.28 -57.73
N THR A 64 19.43 61.73 -57.96
CA THR A 64 18.92 61.94 -59.32
C THR A 64 19.41 63.29 -59.86
N PRO A 65 20.22 63.35 -60.93
CA PRO A 65 20.66 64.62 -61.51
C PRO A 65 19.47 65.36 -62.15
N ALA A 66 19.35 66.66 -61.85
CA ALA A 66 18.34 67.52 -62.46
C ALA A 66 18.48 67.56 -63.99
N PRO A 67 17.39 67.50 -64.78
CA PRO A 67 17.45 67.60 -66.23
C PRO A 67 17.87 69.03 -66.66
N PRO A 68 18.76 69.19 -67.65
CA PRO A 68 19.19 70.50 -68.12
C PRO A 68 18.09 71.22 -68.93
N PRO A 69 18.05 72.56 -68.91
CA PRO A 69 17.11 73.35 -69.70
C PRO A 69 17.49 73.32 -71.19
N ILE A 70 16.50 73.08 -72.04
CA ILE A 70 16.64 72.96 -73.49
C ILE A 70 16.70 74.39 -74.07
N THR A 71 17.90 74.82 -74.48
CA THR A 71 18.13 76.08 -75.20
C THR A 71 17.87 75.85 -76.69
N GLY A 72 16.85 76.53 -77.24
CA GLY A 72 16.52 76.47 -78.67
C GLY A 72 17.58 77.14 -79.54
N GLN A 73 17.91 76.52 -80.69
CA GLN A 73 18.65 77.16 -81.77
C GLN A 73 18.21 76.66 -83.17
N VAL A 74 17.77 77.65 -83.97
CA VAL A 74 17.95 77.90 -85.42
C VAL A 74 17.51 76.83 -86.45
N PRO A 75 16.50 77.11 -87.31
CA PRO A 75 16.21 76.31 -88.49
C PRO A 75 17.14 76.71 -89.64
N VAL A 76 18.02 75.80 -90.05
CA VAL A 76 18.76 75.89 -91.32
C VAL A 76 18.02 75.01 -92.33
N THR A 77 17.53 75.62 -93.42
CA THR A 77 16.84 74.89 -94.49
C THR A 77 17.84 74.06 -95.30
N PRO A 78 17.69 72.72 -95.36
CA PRO A 78 18.62 71.87 -96.09
C PRO A 78 18.43 72.06 -97.60
N THR A 79 19.53 71.96 -98.33
CA THR A 79 19.52 71.87 -99.78
C THR A 79 18.95 70.51 -100.24
N THR A 80 18.41 70.41 -101.46
CA THR A 80 17.70 69.21 -101.95
C THR A 80 18.53 67.91 -101.91
N ASP A 81 19.86 67.99 -102.03
CA ASP A 81 20.79 66.85 -101.93
C ASP A 81 20.97 66.35 -100.47
N GLU A 82 20.92 67.26 -99.50
CA GLU A 82 20.97 66.92 -98.08
C GLU A 82 19.69 66.23 -97.64
N ALA A 83 18.52 66.65 -98.13
CA ALA A 83 17.24 65.99 -97.84
C ALA A 83 17.21 64.52 -98.34
N GLN A 84 17.78 64.23 -99.51
CA GLN A 84 17.90 62.86 -100.02
C GLN A 84 18.88 62.01 -99.20
N THR A 85 20.03 62.58 -98.82
CA THR A 85 21.02 61.90 -97.95
C THR A 85 20.44 61.62 -96.56
N ILE A 86 19.71 62.58 -95.98
CA ILE A 86 19.01 62.43 -94.71
C ILE A 86 17.96 61.30 -94.81
N SER A 87 17.15 61.26 -95.86
CA SER A 87 16.14 60.20 -96.04
C SER A 87 16.75 58.79 -96.18
N ARG A 88 17.88 58.66 -96.88
CA ARG A 88 18.60 57.38 -97.03
C ARG A 88 19.25 56.93 -95.71
N THR A 89 19.77 57.88 -94.94
CA THR A 89 20.35 57.62 -93.62
C THR A 89 19.28 57.27 -92.60
N LEU A 90 18.11 57.91 -92.66
CA LEU A 90 16.96 57.56 -91.82
C LEU A 90 16.41 56.17 -92.14
N LEU A 91 16.34 55.77 -93.41
CA LEU A 91 15.93 54.41 -93.77
C LEU A 91 16.93 53.35 -93.31
N LEU A 92 18.23 53.65 -93.41
CA LEU A 92 19.26 52.76 -92.87
C LEU A 92 19.17 52.69 -91.35
N ALA A 93 19.04 53.83 -90.67
CA ALA A 93 18.89 53.90 -89.22
C ALA A 93 17.62 53.18 -88.75
N GLN A 94 16.50 53.33 -89.46
CA GLN A 94 15.25 52.61 -89.19
C GLN A 94 15.44 51.11 -89.36
N ARG A 95 16.05 50.67 -90.46
CA ARG A 95 16.34 49.25 -90.67
C ARG A 95 17.25 48.68 -89.59
N THR A 96 18.29 49.40 -89.20
CA THR A 96 19.18 49.00 -88.11
C THR A 96 18.44 48.95 -86.77
N ALA A 97 17.55 49.91 -86.50
CA ALA A 97 16.71 49.91 -85.29
C ALA A 97 15.74 48.72 -85.28
N ASP A 98 15.11 48.41 -86.41
CA ASP A 98 14.20 47.27 -86.51
C ASP A 98 14.95 45.94 -86.30
N THR A 99 16.17 45.82 -86.84
CA THR A 99 17.01 44.64 -86.59
C THR A 99 17.45 44.52 -85.13
N THR A 100 17.86 45.61 -84.48
CA THR A 100 18.25 45.55 -83.07
C THR A 100 17.06 45.29 -82.16
N ILE A 101 15.87 45.79 -82.49
CA ILE A 101 14.64 45.46 -81.76
C ILE A 101 14.32 43.98 -81.91
N ALA A 102 14.39 43.42 -83.12
CA ALA A 102 14.14 42.00 -83.35
C ALA A 102 15.15 41.10 -82.60
N GLU A 103 16.43 41.46 -82.62
CA GLU A 103 17.49 40.76 -81.87
C GLU A 103 17.27 40.86 -80.36
N ALA A 104 17.00 42.05 -79.83
CA ALA A 104 16.71 42.25 -78.42
C ALA A 104 15.45 41.49 -77.96
N GLN A 105 14.42 41.42 -78.80
CA GLN A 105 13.22 40.63 -78.52
C GLN A 105 13.51 39.12 -78.53
N ALA A 106 14.32 38.63 -79.47
CA ALA A 106 14.74 37.23 -79.51
C ALA A 106 15.61 36.86 -78.30
N GLU A 107 16.53 37.73 -77.90
CA GLU A 107 17.36 37.54 -76.71
C GLU A 107 16.52 37.58 -75.42
N ALA A 108 15.58 38.53 -75.30
CA ALA A 108 14.65 38.57 -74.17
C ALA A 108 13.77 37.31 -74.10
N ALA A 109 13.29 36.80 -75.24
CA ALA A 109 12.55 35.54 -75.30
C ALA A 109 13.41 34.34 -74.87
N SER A 110 14.69 34.32 -75.27
CA SER A 110 15.65 33.29 -74.85
C SER A 110 15.89 33.33 -73.34
N ILE A 111 16.16 34.51 -72.78
CA ILE A 111 16.39 34.70 -71.34
C ILE A 111 15.16 34.33 -70.52
N THR A 112 13.97 34.73 -70.96
CA THR A 112 12.73 34.37 -70.25
C THR A 112 12.44 32.88 -70.35
N GLY A 113 12.67 32.26 -71.50
CA GLY A 113 12.55 30.80 -71.67
C GLY A 113 13.52 30.02 -70.80
N SER A 114 14.79 30.44 -70.72
CA SER A 114 15.79 29.80 -69.85
C SER A 114 15.47 29.99 -68.37
N ALA A 115 15.08 31.19 -67.95
CA ALA A 115 14.67 31.46 -66.58
C ALA A 115 13.42 30.68 -66.17
N GLN A 116 12.43 30.52 -67.06
CA GLN A 116 11.24 29.70 -66.81
C GLN A 116 11.60 28.20 -66.71
N ALA A 117 12.47 27.71 -67.58
CA ALA A 117 12.92 26.32 -67.53
C ALA A 117 13.72 26.03 -66.25
N GLU A 118 14.59 26.95 -65.84
CA GLU A 118 15.35 26.84 -64.60
C GLU A 118 14.45 26.92 -63.37
N ALA A 119 13.49 27.85 -63.34
CA ALA A 119 12.50 27.94 -62.27
C ALA A 119 11.69 26.64 -62.14
N THR A 120 11.25 26.07 -63.27
CA THR A 120 10.51 24.79 -63.28
C THR A 120 11.38 23.67 -62.72
N ARG A 121 12.64 23.55 -63.16
CA ARG A 121 13.58 22.56 -62.62
C ARG A 121 13.78 22.69 -61.12
N VAL A 122 14.01 23.91 -60.62
CA VAL A 122 14.17 24.15 -59.19
C VAL A 122 12.91 23.76 -58.41
N THR A 123 11.72 24.03 -58.93
CA THR A 123 10.47 23.62 -58.27
C THR A 123 10.26 22.11 -58.27
N GLU A 124 10.63 21.42 -59.36
CA GLU A 124 10.56 19.96 -59.45
C GLU A 124 11.57 19.29 -58.51
N ASP A 125 12.81 19.79 -58.47
CA ASP A 125 13.86 19.30 -57.57
C ASP A 125 13.50 19.53 -56.09
N ALA A 126 12.93 20.71 -55.78
CA ALA A 126 12.44 21.01 -54.44
C ALA A 126 11.27 20.12 -54.05
N ALA A 127 10.32 19.87 -54.95
CA ALA A 127 9.19 18.97 -54.72
C ALA A 127 9.65 17.51 -54.52
N ALA A 128 10.59 17.03 -55.34
CA ALA A 128 11.17 15.69 -55.22
C ALA A 128 11.93 15.52 -53.90
N SER A 129 12.70 16.54 -53.50
CA SER A 129 13.42 16.55 -52.22
C SER A 129 12.46 16.55 -51.03
N ALA A 130 11.40 17.36 -51.09
CA ALA A 130 10.36 17.40 -50.06
C ALA A 130 9.63 16.05 -49.93
N ALA A 131 9.26 15.44 -51.06
CA ALA A 131 8.62 14.12 -51.07
C ALA A 131 9.53 13.03 -50.46
N LYS A 132 10.84 13.07 -50.75
CA LYS A 132 11.82 12.16 -50.17
C LYS A 132 11.93 12.34 -48.65
N LEU A 133 12.03 13.59 -48.18
CA LEU A 133 12.12 13.89 -46.74
C LEU A 133 10.85 13.45 -45.98
N LEU A 134 9.67 13.63 -46.58
CA LEU A 134 8.42 13.16 -45.99
C LEU A 134 8.37 11.63 -45.91
N ALA A 135 8.75 10.92 -46.97
CA ALA A 135 8.81 9.46 -46.96
C ALA A 135 9.81 8.91 -45.92
N GLU A 136 10.97 9.56 -45.77
CA GLU A 136 11.96 9.21 -44.74
C GLU A 136 11.43 9.48 -43.33
N ALA A 137 10.77 10.62 -43.10
CA ALA A 137 10.16 10.95 -41.82
C ALA A 137 9.03 10.00 -41.44
N GLU A 138 8.17 9.62 -42.39
CA GLU A 138 7.10 8.63 -42.18
C GLU A 138 7.67 7.24 -41.87
N ALA A 139 8.71 6.81 -42.59
CA ALA A 139 9.38 5.54 -42.33
C ALA A 139 10.02 5.53 -40.93
N GLU A 140 10.67 6.61 -40.53
CA GLU A 140 11.28 6.72 -39.21
C GLU A 140 10.24 6.78 -38.10
N ALA A 141 9.15 7.53 -38.27
CA ALA A 141 8.01 7.51 -37.35
C ALA A 141 7.42 6.10 -37.21
N GLY A 142 7.29 5.36 -38.31
CA GLY A 142 6.86 3.96 -38.31
C GLY A 142 7.81 3.02 -37.54
N ARG A 143 9.12 3.22 -37.66
CA ARG A 143 10.12 2.46 -36.90
C ARG A 143 10.09 2.79 -35.42
N LEU A 144 10.02 4.07 -35.07
CA LEU A 144 9.95 4.52 -33.67
C LEU A 144 8.70 3.99 -32.99
N THR A 145 7.55 4.05 -33.64
CA THR A 145 6.29 3.51 -33.10
C THR A 145 6.34 2.00 -32.92
N THR A 146 6.89 1.25 -33.88
CA THR A 146 7.08 -0.21 -33.77
C THR A 146 8.04 -0.58 -32.64
N THR A 147 9.15 0.16 -32.50
CA THR A 147 10.15 -0.05 -31.45
C THR A 147 9.56 0.26 -30.08
N ALA A 148 8.90 1.41 -29.93
CA ALA A 148 8.23 1.79 -28.69
C ALA A 148 7.15 0.78 -28.30
N ARG A 149 6.37 0.27 -29.27
CA ARG A 149 5.39 -0.78 -29.03
C ARG A 149 6.03 -2.08 -28.57
N THR A 150 7.07 -2.55 -29.25
CA THR A 150 7.79 -3.78 -28.89
C THR A 150 8.39 -3.66 -27.48
N GLU A 151 8.95 -2.51 -27.15
CA GLU A 151 9.50 -2.26 -25.82
C GLU A 151 8.42 -2.19 -24.73
N ALA A 152 7.28 -1.56 -25.02
CA ALA A 152 6.13 -1.57 -24.11
C ALA A 152 5.58 -2.99 -23.88
N GLU A 153 5.47 -3.80 -24.93
CA GLU A 153 5.08 -5.21 -24.85
C GLU A 153 6.11 -6.02 -24.03
N ARG A 154 7.41 -5.75 -24.19
CA ARG A 154 8.48 -6.38 -23.40
C ARG A 154 8.39 -6.01 -21.92
N ILE A 155 8.19 -4.74 -21.59
CA ILE A 155 8.09 -4.24 -20.21
C ILE A 155 6.86 -4.84 -19.52
N THR A 156 5.72 -4.88 -20.22
CA THR A 156 4.49 -5.48 -19.66
C THR A 156 4.63 -7.00 -19.47
N ALA A 157 5.27 -7.71 -20.40
CA ALA A 157 5.57 -9.13 -20.25
C ALA A 157 6.50 -9.40 -19.05
N ASP A 158 7.56 -8.62 -18.89
CA ASP A 158 8.49 -8.72 -17.76
C ASP A 158 7.80 -8.42 -16.42
N ALA A 159 7.00 -7.35 -16.35
CA ALA A 159 6.23 -7.00 -15.16
C ALA A 159 5.23 -8.11 -14.77
N ASN A 160 4.52 -8.68 -15.75
CA ASN A 160 3.62 -9.80 -15.54
C ASN A 160 4.37 -11.07 -15.10
N GLY A 161 5.55 -11.32 -15.66
CA GLY A 161 6.44 -12.41 -15.26
C GLY A 161 6.88 -12.29 -13.81
N ARG A 162 7.35 -11.10 -13.40
CA ARG A 162 7.75 -10.80 -12.02
C ARG A 162 6.56 -10.95 -11.06
N ALA A 163 5.40 -10.38 -11.39
CA ALA A 163 4.19 -10.51 -10.59
C ALA A 163 3.76 -11.99 -10.42
N ALA A 164 3.82 -12.78 -11.50
CA ALA A 164 3.50 -14.20 -11.44
C ALA A 164 4.50 -14.99 -10.57
N SER A 165 5.80 -14.68 -10.64
CA SER A 165 6.80 -15.32 -9.77
C SER A 165 6.59 -14.98 -8.29
N THR A 166 6.31 -13.72 -7.97
CA THR A 166 6.04 -13.31 -6.59
C THR A 166 4.79 -13.96 -6.03
N ARG A 167 3.71 -14.06 -6.83
CA ARG A 167 2.49 -14.76 -6.43
C ARG A 167 2.74 -16.24 -6.15
N ARG A 168 3.47 -16.94 -7.02
CA ARG A 168 3.82 -18.37 -6.78
C ARG A 168 4.67 -18.55 -5.54
N ALA A 169 5.64 -17.67 -5.29
CA ALA A 169 6.46 -17.72 -4.09
C ALA A 169 5.60 -17.52 -2.83
N ALA A 170 4.70 -16.53 -2.83
CA ALA A 170 3.78 -16.28 -1.73
C ALA A 170 2.79 -17.43 -1.50
N GLU A 171 2.26 -18.05 -2.57
CA GLU A 171 1.39 -19.23 -2.49
C GLU A 171 2.14 -20.44 -1.89
N GLN A 172 3.39 -20.67 -2.29
CA GLN A 172 4.22 -21.73 -1.73
C GLN A 172 4.53 -21.48 -0.26
N GLU A 173 4.95 -20.27 0.10
CA GLU A 173 5.19 -19.88 1.50
C GLU A 173 3.94 -20.05 2.34
N SER A 174 2.79 -19.57 1.87
CA SER A 174 1.49 -19.73 2.55
C SER A 174 1.12 -21.20 2.73
N SER A 175 1.30 -22.04 1.70
CA SER A 175 1.05 -23.48 1.80
C SER A 175 1.93 -24.14 2.86
N THR A 176 3.22 -23.83 2.86
CA THR A 176 4.16 -24.38 3.85
C THR A 176 3.82 -23.92 5.27
N ALA A 177 3.45 -22.64 5.46
CA ALA A 177 3.03 -22.11 6.75
C ALA A 177 1.74 -22.79 7.25
N LEU A 178 0.76 -23.04 6.37
CA LEU A 178 -0.46 -23.77 6.71
C LEU A 178 -0.18 -25.23 7.08
N GLU A 179 0.72 -25.90 6.37
CA GLU A 179 1.15 -27.27 6.68
C GLU A 179 1.85 -27.33 8.05
N GLN A 180 2.75 -26.39 8.33
CA GLN A 180 3.41 -26.27 9.62
C GLN A 180 2.41 -26.01 10.76
N ALA A 181 1.52 -25.04 10.60
CA ALA A 181 0.50 -24.73 11.60
C ALA A 181 -0.43 -25.93 11.87
N ARG A 182 -0.80 -26.69 10.82
CA ARG A 182 -1.59 -27.92 10.96
C ARG A 182 -0.81 -29.01 11.70
N ALA A 183 0.47 -29.18 11.40
CA ALA A 183 1.32 -30.17 12.07
C ALA A 183 1.51 -29.81 13.56
N GLU A 184 1.70 -28.54 13.88
CA GLU A 184 1.79 -28.05 15.26
C GLU A 184 0.47 -28.23 16.02
N ALA A 185 -0.66 -27.86 15.41
CA ALA A 185 -1.97 -28.07 16.01
C ALA A 185 -2.24 -29.56 16.28
N ALA A 186 -1.88 -30.45 15.35
CA ALA A 186 -1.99 -31.89 15.55
C ALA A 186 -1.15 -32.36 16.76
N ARG A 187 0.11 -31.91 16.87
CA ARG A 187 0.98 -32.24 18.01
C ARG A 187 0.40 -31.78 19.34
N VAL A 188 -0.11 -30.54 19.40
CA VAL A 188 -0.73 -30.00 20.62
C VAL A 188 -1.97 -30.79 21.02
N LEU A 189 -2.81 -31.18 20.05
CA LEU A 189 -3.99 -32.01 20.32
C LEU A 189 -3.61 -33.40 20.83
N ASP A 190 -2.59 -34.02 20.26
CA ASP A 190 -2.15 -35.35 20.68
C ASP A 190 -1.52 -35.33 22.07
N GLU A 191 -0.73 -34.30 22.42
CA GLU A 191 -0.23 -34.14 23.79
C GLU A 191 -1.38 -33.88 24.77
N ALA A 192 -2.31 -32.97 24.46
CA ALA A 192 -3.45 -32.69 25.32
C ALA A 192 -4.32 -33.94 25.57
N ARG A 193 -4.49 -34.79 24.54
CA ARG A 193 -5.17 -36.10 24.70
C ARG A 193 -4.37 -37.04 25.59
N ALA A 194 -3.06 -37.14 25.40
CA ALA A 194 -2.19 -37.98 26.23
C ALA A 194 -2.24 -37.54 27.70
N GLU A 195 -2.16 -36.23 27.98
CA GLU A 195 -2.31 -35.66 29.31
C GLU A 195 -3.70 -35.94 29.91
N ALA A 196 -4.77 -35.76 29.14
CA ALA A 196 -6.12 -36.07 29.60
C ALA A 196 -6.28 -37.55 29.96
N HIS A 197 -5.69 -38.46 29.18
CA HIS A 197 -5.67 -39.90 29.48
C HIS A 197 -4.86 -40.21 30.74
N ARG A 198 -3.67 -39.62 30.90
CA ARG A 198 -2.83 -39.77 32.10
C ARG A 198 -3.57 -39.27 33.34
N ALA A 199 -4.11 -38.05 33.30
CA ALA A 199 -4.88 -37.47 34.40
C ALA A 199 -6.09 -38.34 34.76
N LYS A 200 -6.85 -38.82 33.76
CA LYS A 200 -7.97 -39.73 33.98
C LYS A 200 -7.52 -41.03 34.67
N SER A 201 -6.43 -41.63 34.21
CA SER A 201 -5.89 -42.86 34.81
C SER A 201 -5.43 -42.65 36.25
N GLU A 202 -4.80 -41.51 36.56
CA GLU A 202 -4.41 -41.16 37.92
C GLU A 202 -5.62 -40.99 38.83
N GLN A 203 -6.69 -40.32 38.36
CA GLN A 203 -7.92 -40.19 39.13
C GLN A 203 -8.58 -41.54 39.40
N HIS A 204 -8.60 -42.45 38.42
CA HIS A 204 -9.10 -43.81 38.62
C HIS A 204 -8.28 -44.56 39.69
N LEU A 205 -6.95 -44.51 39.60
CA LEU A 205 -6.08 -45.14 40.60
C LEU A 205 -6.27 -44.55 42.00
N ARG A 206 -6.45 -43.22 42.12
CA ARG A 206 -6.77 -42.57 43.40
C ARG A 206 -8.11 -43.03 43.97
N ALA A 207 -9.15 -43.06 43.13
CA ALA A 207 -10.47 -43.53 43.56
C ALA A 207 -10.44 -45.01 43.98
N GLU A 208 -9.71 -45.87 43.26
CA GLU A 208 -9.53 -47.28 43.64
C GLU A 208 -8.79 -47.41 44.98
N ALA A 209 -7.75 -46.60 45.21
CA ALA A 209 -7.04 -46.58 46.49
C ALA A 209 -7.94 -46.12 47.65
N GLU A 210 -8.74 -45.08 47.45
CA GLU A 210 -9.72 -44.62 48.45
C GLU A 210 -10.77 -45.69 48.76
N VAL A 211 -11.27 -46.39 47.74
CA VAL A 211 -12.21 -47.51 47.94
C VAL A 211 -11.55 -48.64 48.73
N ALA A 212 -10.30 -48.99 48.43
CA ALA A 212 -9.56 -49.99 49.19
C ALA A 212 -9.36 -49.56 50.66
N ASP A 213 -9.09 -48.28 50.92
CA ASP A 213 -8.98 -47.72 52.27
C ASP A 213 -10.32 -47.80 53.03
N LEU A 214 -11.43 -47.45 52.36
CA LEU A 214 -12.78 -47.57 52.92
C LEU A 214 -13.16 -49.02 53.20
N GLN A 215 -12.77 -49.96 52.33
CA GLN A 215 -12.98 -51.39 52.54
C GLN A 215 -12.19 -51.88 53.76
N ARG A 216 -10.91 -51.53 53.89
CA ARG A 216 -10.10 -51.86 55.08
C ARG A 216 -10.71 -51.29 56.36
N ARG A 217 -11.20 -50.05 56.32
CA ARG A 217 -11.88 -49.43 57.48
C ARG A 217 -13.19 -50.13 57.81
N ARG A 218 -13.97 -50.52 56.80
CA ARG A 218 -15.19 -51.31 56.97
C ARG A 218 -14.90 -52.65 57.63
N GLU A 219 -13.88 -53.37 57.17
CA GLU A 219 -13.46 -54.66 57.75
C GLU A 219 -13.04 -54.51 59.21
N ALA A 220 -12.27 -53.48 59.54
CA ALA A 220 -11.89 -53.17 60.92
C ALA A 220 -13.11 -52.88 61.80
N LEU A 221 -14.05 -52.06 61.32
CA LEU A 221 -15.29 -51.75 62.04
C LEU A 221 -16.17 -52.98 62.24
N LEU A 222 -16.25 -53.88 61.25
CA LEU A 222 -16.99 -55.14 61.40
C LEU A 222 -16.33 -56.04 62.45
N ALA A 223 -15.00 -56.14 62.45
CA ALA A 223 -14.25 -56.88 63.47
C ALA A 223 -14.43 -56.29 64.88
N ASP A 224 -14.49 -54.95 65.00
CA ASP A 224 -14.78 -54.26 66.27
C ASP A 224 -16.20 -54.57 66.76
N VAL A 225 -17.20 -54.57 65.86
CA VAL A 225 -18.58 -54.95 66.19
C VAL A 225 -18.65 -56.39 66.67
N ASP A 226 -18.03 -57.34 65.95
CA ASP A 226 -17.96 -58.75 66.37
C ASP A 226 -17.29 -58.88 67.75
N GLY A 227 -16.23 -58.11 68.01
CA GLY A 227 -15.57 -58.04 69.31
C GLY A 227 -16.48 -57.54 70.44
N LEU A 228 -17.26 -56.48 70.19
CA LEU A 228 -18.24 -55.95 71.13
C LEU A 228 -19.38 -56.94 71.41
N GLU A 229 -19.86 -57.65 70.39
CA GLU A 229 -20.88 -58.68 70.54
C GLU A 229 -20.38 -59.85 71.40
N GLN A 230 -19.16 -60.32 71.15
CA GLN A 230 -18.51 -61.36 71.96
C GLN A 230 -18.33 -60.93 73.41
N LEU A 231 -17.90 -59.69 73.64
CA LEU A 231 -17.75 -59.12 74.98
C LEU A 231 -19.10 -59.03 75.70
N SER A 232 -20.16 -58.59 75.01
CA SER A 232 -21.52 -58.56 75.55
C SER A 232 -22.02 -59.96 75.91
N ALA A 233 -21.81 -60.94 75.02
CA ALA A 233 -22.16 -62.34 75.26
C ALA A 233 -21.41 -62.92 76.48
N ARG A 234 -20.11 -62.63 76.60
CA ARG A 234 -19.29 -63.01 77.75
C ARG A 234 -19.81 -62.40 79.04
N HIS A 235 -20.08 -61.10 79.07
CA HIS A 235 -20.66 -60.44 80.24
C HIS A 235 -22.00 -61.04 80.66
N ARG A 236 -22.89 -61.32 79.70
CA ARG A 236 -24.17 -61.99 80.00
C ARG A 236 -23.96 -63.39 80.58
N SER A 237 -23.01 -64.17 80.06
CA SER A 237 -22.66 -65.48 80.63
C SER A 237 -22.17 -65.34 82.05
N THR A 238 -21.20 -64.45 82.30
CA THR A 238 -20.67 -64.19 83.64
C THR A 238 -21.77 -63.76 84.61
N LEU A 239 -22.70 -62.90 84.18
CA LEU A 239 -23.85 -62.49 84.99
C LEU A 239 -24.78 -63.68 85.31
N ARG A 240 -25.04 -64.58 84.35
CA ARG A 240 -25.81 -65.80 84.61
C ARG A 240 -25.09 -66.74 85.58
N ASP A 241 -23.78 -66.93 85.42
CA ASP A 241 -22.98 -67.78 86.31
C ASP A 241 -22.92 -67.22 87.73
N LEU A 242 -22.74 -65.91 87.88
CA LEU A 242 -22.80 -65.23 89.18
C LEU A 242 -24.20 -65.33 89.79
N SER A 243 -25.25 -65.15 88.99
CA SER A 243 -26.64 -65.33 89.44
C SER A 243 -26.90 -66.76 89.90
N ALA A 244 -26.40 -67.77 89.18
CA ALA A 244 -26.54 -69.18 89.56
C ALA A 244 -25.81 -69.48 90.88
N ARG A 245 -24.56 -69.00 91.02
CA ARG A 245 -23.78 -69.13 92.27
C ARG A 245 -24.45 -68.44 93.46
N LEU A 246 -25.03 -67.25 93.25
CA LEU A 246 -25.80 -66.56 94.29
C LEU A 246 -27.07 -67.35 94.65
N GLY A 247 -27.72 -68.01 93.69
CA GLY A 247 -28.83 -68.93 93.93
C GLY A 247 -28.42 -70.15 94.76
N GLU A 248 -27.32 -70.81 94.41
CA GLU A 248 -26.76 -71.93 95.19
C GLU A 248 -26.41 -71.51 96.62
N LEU A 249 -25.77 -70.34 96.80
CA LEU A 249 -25.48 -69.80 98.12
C LEU A 249 -26.77 -69.49 98.90
N ALA A 250 -27.82 -69.00 98.24
CA ALA A 250 -29.11 -68.77 98.90
C ALA A 250 -29.79 -70.06 99.36
N GLU A 251 -29.66 -71.17 98.62
CA GLU A 251 -30.16 -72.49 99.03
C GLU A 251 -29.34 -73.13 100.16
N LEU A 252 -28.04 -72.81 100.25
CA LEU A 252 -27.15 -73.30 101.31
C LEU A 252 -27.30 -72.57 102.66
N VAL A 253 -28.07 -71.49 102.71
CA VAL A 253 -28.36 -70.74 103.95
C VAL A 253 -29.58 -71.36 104.65
N PRO A 254 -29.42 -72.05 105.80
CA PRO A 254 -30.56 -72.56 106.55
C PRO A 254 -31.41 -71.38 107.06
N ALA A 255 -32.74 -71.58 107.11
CA ALA A 255 -33.76 -70.59 107.48
C ALA A 255 -33.67 -70.04 108.94
N SER A 256 -32.52 -70.18 109.61
CA SER A 256 -32.28 -69.79 110.99
C SER A 256 -31.13 -68.78 111.15
N ILE A 257 -30.69 -68.09 110.09
CA ILE A 257 -29.70 -67.01 110.21
C ILE A 257 -30.43 -65.67 110.13
N ASP A 258 -30.40 -64.95 111.25
CA ASP A 258 -30.88 -63.58 111.42
C ASP A 258 -30.43 -62.69 110.26
N ARG A 259 -31.36 -61.82 109.84
CA ARG A 259 -31.16 -60.79 108.82
C ARG A 259 -29.85 -60.01 109.10
N PRO A 260 -28.81 -60.10 108.25
CA PRO A 260 -27.65 -59.25 108.43
C PRO A 260 -28.04 -57.82 108.08
N VAL A 261 -27.93 -56.93 109.07
CA VAL A 261 -28.00 -55.49 108.88
C VAL A 261 -26.79 -55.08 108.05
N LEU A 262 -27.01 -54.66 106.80
CA LEU A 262 -25.99 -53.97 106.02
C LEU A 262 -25.64 -52.66 106.74
N ARG A 263 -24.51 -52.67 107.46
CA ARG A 263 -23.89 -51.47 107.99
C ARG A 263 -23.24 -50.75 106.82
N ALA A 264 -23.90 -49.72 106.30
CA ALA A 264 -23.27 -48.76 105.40
C ALA A 264 -22.26 -47.94 106.22
N GLU A 265 -20.99 -48.34 106.22
CA GLU A 265 -19.91 -47.41 106.49
C GLU A 265 -19.62 -46.65 105.20
N LEU A 266 -20.37 -45.57 105.03
CA LEU A 266 -20.01 -44.48 104.13
C LEU A 266 -18.88 -43.71 104.81
N GLU A 267 -17.64 -44.17 104.64
CA GLU A 267 -16.44 -43.37 104.90
C GLU A 267 -16.40 -42.21 103.89
N PRO A 268 -16.39 -40.93 104.34
CA PRO A 268 -16.27 -39.80 103.45
C PRO A 268 -14.79 -39.66 103.05
N ALA A 269 -14.42 -40.24 101.92
CA ALA A 269 -13.15 -39.93 101.27
C ALA A 269 -13.22 -38.48 100.73
N ALA A 270 -12.88 -37.53 101.60
CA ALA A 270 -12.41 -36.22 101.21
C ALA A 270 -11.16 -36.39 100.32
N GLY A 271 -11.23 -35.84 99.11
CA GLY A 271 -10.13 -35.90 98.16
C GLY A 271 -10.57 -35.51 96.76
N GLU A 272 -11.03 -34.28 96.58
CA GLU A 272 -10.79 -33.58 95.33
C GLU A 272 -9.27 -33.49 95.11
N PRO A 273 -8.73 -33.94 93.97
CA PRO A 273 -7.72 -33.18 93.28
C PRO A 273 -8.44 -32.18 92.37
N ALA A 274 -8.19 -30.92 92.65
CA ALA A 274 -8.59 -29.76 91.87
C ALA A 274 -8.41 -29.98 90.36
N PRO A 275 -9.25 -29.35 89.52
CA PRO A 275 -9.01 -29.26 88.10
C PRO A 275 -7.71 -28.49 87.88
N VAL A 276 -6.75 -29.09 87.17
CA VAL A 276 -5.70 -28.30 86.52
C VAL A 276 -6.37 -27.42 85.48
N ALA A 277 -6.59 -26.18 85.88
CA ALA A 277 -6.78 -25.06 84.98
C ALA A 277 -5.52 -24.95 84.10
N ALA A 278 -5.60 -25.44 82.85
CA ALA A 278 -4.85 -24.85 81.76
C ALA A 278 -5.75 -23.79 81.12
N SER A 279 -5.40 -22.56 81.45
CA SER A 279 -5.96 -21.31 80.98
C SER A 279 -5.69 -21.08 79.48
N ASN A 280 -6.73 -20.61 78.77
CA ASN A 280 -6.72 -19.68 77.63
C ASN A 280 -6.26 -20.20 76.24
N ASN A 281 -6.95 -20.00 75.12
CA ASN A 281 -7.88 -18.94 74.69
C ASN A 281 -8.91 -19.48 73.67
N GLY A 282 -10.09 -18.85 73.62
CA GLY A 282 -11.14 -19.17 72.65
C GLY A 282 -10.92 -18.57 71.25
N THR A 283 -11.66 -19.12 70.29
CA THR A 283 -12.53 -18.35 69.39
C THR A 283 -13.62 -19.25 68.81
N ALA A 284 -14.80 -18.65 68.66
CA ALA A 284 -16.08 -19.25 68.31
C ALA A 284 -16.19 -19.73 66.86
N ALA A 285 -17.08 -20.72 66.62
CA ALA A 285 -18.26 -20.62 65.76
C ALA A 285 -18.91 -22.03 65.61
N ALA A 286 -20.06 -22.25 66.26
CA ALA A 286 -21.38 -22.43 65.62
C ALA A 286 -21.51 -23.76 64.84
N ALA A 287 -22.19 -24.79 65.40
CA ALA A 287 -23.64 -25.05 65.24
C ALA A 287 -23.99 -25.43 63.79
N ALA A 288 -24.70 -26.50 63.46
CA ALA A 288 -25.49 -27.48 64.19
C ALA A 288 -25.63 -28.73 63.29
N TRP A 289 -25.76 -29.91 63.91
CA TRP A 289 -26.31 -31.10 63.28
C TRP A 289 -27.77 -31.23 63.69
N GLU A 290 -28.69 -31.25 62.74
CA GLU A 290 -30.05 -31.81 62.89
C GLU A 290 -30.59 -32.05 61.46
N GLU A 291 -30.50 -33.28 60.97
CA GLU A 291 -31.49 -34.37 61.07
C GLU A 291 -32.72 -34.20 60.15
N LEU A 292 -32.66 -34.99 59.07
CA LEU A 292 -33.74 -35.73 58.40
C LEU A 292 -35.21 -35.29 58.62
N THR A 293 -35.88 -34.89 57.53
CA THR A 293 -37.22 -35.37 57.20
C THR A 293 -37.39 -35.48 55.68
N ALA A 294 -37.97 -36.59 55.23
CA ALA A 294 -38.21 -36.99 53.84
C ALA A 294 -39.63 -36.55 53.36
N PRO A 295 -39.97 -36.72 52.06
CA PRO A 295 -40.83 -35.78 51.34
C PRO A 295 -42.25 -36.25 51.00
N GLU A 296 -43.13 -35.27 50.74
CA GLU A 296 -44.35 -35.31 49.90
C GLU A 296 -44.55 -33.88 49.36
N SER A 297 -45.25 -33.55 48.28
CA SER A 297 -45.74 -34.20 47.05
C SER A 297 -46.38 -33.08 46.21
N THR A 298 -46.47 -33.29 44.90
CA THR A 298 -47.35 -32.68 43.88
C THR A 298 -46.96 -31.42 43.09
N ALA A 299 -46.99 -31.64 41.75
CA ALA A 299 -47.52 -30.79 40.67
C ALA A 299 -46.71 -29.56 40.24
N ASP A 300 -46.55 -29.19 38.96
CA ASP A 300 -46.92 -29.68 37.63
C ASP A 300 -46.28 -28.66 36.64
N ALA A 301 -46.35 -28.95 35.33
CA ALA A 301 -46.01 -28.11 34.17
C ALA A 301 -44.71 -28.42 33.40
N THR A 302 -44.77 -29.55 32.67
CA THR A 302 -44.73 -29.64 31.18
C THR A 302 -43.59 -29.03 30.35
N GLY A 303 -43.01 -29.91 29.50
CA GLY A 303 -42.32 -29.62 28.23
C GLY A 303 -40.94 -30.30 28.16
N ASP A 304 -40.79 -31.59 27.85
CA ASP A 304 -40.91 -32.24 26.51
C ASP A 304 -40.16 -31.43 25.42
N SER A 305 -39.12 -31.89 24.73
CA SER A 305 -38.79 -33.25 24.28
C SER A 305 -37.30 -33.56 24.22
N ALA A 306 -36.99 -34.83 24.51
CA ALA A 306 -35.81 -35.52 24.03
C ALA A 306 -36.03 -36.02 22.59
N SER A 307 -34.98 -36.02 21.77
CA SER A 307 -34.35 -37.26 21.25
C SER A 307 -33.66 -37.08 19.91
N ALA A 308 -32.39 -37.52 19.91
CA ALA A 308 -31.75 -38.43 18.96
C ALA A 308 -31.68 -38.07 17.46
N SER A 309 -30.42 -38.00 17.01
CA SER A 309 -29.80 -38.75 15.90
C SER A 309 -30.68 -39.20 14.73
N THR A 310 -30.21 -38.94 13.51
CA THR A 310 -29.94 -39.96 12.46
C THR A 310 -29.31 -39.32 11.22
N GLU A 311 -28.33 -40.03 10.65
CA GLU A 311 -27.60 -39.77 9.40
C GLU A 311 -28.44 -39.96 8.12
N ALA A 312 -27.84 -39.52 7.00
CA ALA A 312 -27.88 -40.11 5.66
C ALA A 312 -28.78 -39.47 4.58
N SER A 313 -28.07 -38.83 3.65
CA SER A 313 -28.11 -39.01 2.19
C SER A 313 -29.34 -38.60 1.37
N ALA A 314 -29.07 -37.72 0.39
CA ALA A 314 -29.22 -37.94 -1.07
C ALA A 314 -29.98 -36.83 -1.84
N GLU A 315 -29.30 -36.35 -2.89
CA GLU A 315 -29.81 -35.97 -4.22
C GLU A 315 -30.47 -34.60 -4.50
N GLY A 316 -30.10 -34.05 -5.69
CA GLY A 316 -30.79 -32.98 -6.41
C GLY A 316 -29.93 -31.71 -6.58
N SER A 317 -28.97 -31.64 -7.51
CA SER A 317 -29.14 -31.29 -8.93
C SER A 317 -29.98 -30.02 -9.16
N THR A 318 -29.34 -28.92 -9.55
CA THR A 318 -29.59 -28.23 -10.84
C THR A 318 -28.55 -27.12 -11.06
N ASP A 319 -27.72 -27.33 -12.08
CA ASP A 319 -27.13 -26.30 -12.94
C ASP A 319 -28.26 -25.61 -13.75
N PRO A 320 -28.06 -24.37 -14.25
CA PRO A 320 -27.89 -24.31 -15.71
C PRO A 320 -26.83 -23.31 -16.21
N THR A 321 -26.06 -23.82 -17.16
CA THR A 321 -25.13 -23.23 -18.14
C THR A 321 -25.79 -22.14 -19.04
N PRO A 322 -25.00 -21.22 -19.68
CA PRO A 322 -25.45 -19.94 -20.25
C PRO A 322 -25.66 -19.98 -21.78
N ALA A 323 -26.30 -18.94 -22.34
CA ALA A 323 -26.33 -18.69 -23.78
C ALA A 323 -26.45 -17.19 -24.16
N ASP A 324 -25.63 -16.86 -25.17
CA ASP A 324 -25.50 -15.71 -26.07
C ASP A 324 -26.70 -14.78 -26.36
N GLY A 325 -26.36 -13.55 -26.78
CA GLY A 325 -27.12 -12.79 -27.79
C GLY A 325 -27.23 -11.28 -27.57
N THR A 326 -26.49 -10.51 -28.38
CA THR A 326 -26.34 -9.04 -28.44
C THR A 326 -27.58 -8.29 -29.04
N PRO A 327 -27.47 -7.02 -29.48
CA PRO A 327 -27.56 -5.76 -28.71
C PRO A 327 -28.76 -4.90 -29.17
N VAL A 328 -29.08 -3.80 -28.45
CA VAL A 328 -29.95 -2.75 -29.02
C VAL A 328 -29.39 -1.36 -28.72
N ASP A 329 -29.01 -0.68 -29.80
CA ASP A 329 -28.72 0.75 -29.88
C ASP A 329 -29.97 1.59 -29.57
N ALA A 330 -29.79 2.64 -28.77
CA ALA A 330 -30.54 3.89 -28.93
C ALA A 330 -29.78 5.03 -28.25
N ALA A 331 -29.05 5.80 -29.06
CA ALA A 331 -28.67 7.16 -28.74
C ALA A 331 -29.91 8.08 -28.74
N ILE A 332 -29.93 9.13 -27.90
CA ILE A 332 -30.12 10.54 -28.30
C ILE A 332 -30.24 11.48 -27.06
N ALA A 333 -29.39 12.51 -27.11
CA ALA A 333 -29.50 13.90 -26.61
C ALA A 333 -29.66 14.23 -25.10
N ALA A 334 -28.57 14.82 -24.58
CA ALA A 334 -28.45 16.20 -24.10
C ALA A 334 -29.70 16.93 -23.53
N GLY A 335 -29.57 17.39 -22.29
CA GLY A 335 -30.40 18.46 -21.72
C GLY A 335 -30.08 18.70 -20.24
N ALA A 336 -29.43 19.83 -19.95
CA ALA A 336 -29.01 20.28 -18.63
C ALA A 336 -30.16 20.83 -17.77
N ALA A 337 -30.12 20.55 -16.46
CA ALA A 337 -30.58 21.38 -15.32
C ALA A 337 -30.31 20.55 -14.05
N ASP A 338 -29.28 20.87 -13.27
CA ASP A 338 -29.39 21.71 -12.06
C ASP A 338 -30.40 21.18 -11.04
N ASP A 339 -29.94 20.36 -10.09
CA ASP A 339 -30.58 20.31 -8.77
C ASP A 339 -29.56 19.95 -7.68
N THR A 340 -29.54 20.81 -6.68
CA THR A 340 -28.66 20.81 -5.52
C THR A 340 -29.37 20.07 -4.39
N GLY A 341 -28.99 18.81 -4.15
CA GLY A 341 -29.52 17.99 -3.07
C GLY A 341 -28.40 17.37 -2.24
N GLY A 342 -27.90 18.12 -1.25
CA GLY A 342 -26.90 17.63 -0.31
C GLY A 342 -27.46 16.50 0.56
N GLN A 343 -26.83 15.32 0.50
CA GLN A 343 -26.97 14.30 1.53
C GLN A 343 -25.63 14.05 2.21
N ARG A 344 -25.59 14.45 3.49
CA ARG A 344 -24.55 14.10 4.46
C ARG A 344 -24.60 12.59 4.69
N LEU A 345 -23.54 11.88 4.27
CA LEU A 345 -23.28 10.54 4.78
C LEU A 345 -22.78 10.66 6.22
N VAL A 346 -23.62 10.19 7.13
CA VAL A 346 -23.39 10.05 8.57
C VAL A 346 -22.41 8.90 8.80
N ALA A 347 -21.34 9.15 9.57
CA ALA A 347 -20.41 8.13 10.04
C ALA A 347 -21.07 7.20 11.08
N PRO A 348 -20.74 5.90 11.14
CA PRO A 348 -21.31 5.00 12.13
C PRO A 348 -20.73 5.26 13.54
N PRO A 349 -21.49 5.01 14.62
CA PRO A 349 -20.99 5.14 15.98
C PRO A 349 -20.02 4.00 16.32
N ILE A 350 -18.85 4.36 16.83
CA ILE A 350 -17.93 3.44 17.49
C ILE A 350 -18.50 3.15 18.88
N THR A 351 -18.91 1.91 19.12
CA THR A 351 -19.22 1.42 20.47
C THR A 351 -18.75 -0.02 20.57
N GLY A 352 -17.65 -0.24 21.30
CA GLY A 352 -17.07 -1.56 21.52
C GLY A 352 -15.83 -1.46 22.39
N GLN A 353 -15.94 -1.98 23.61
CA GLN A 353 -14.96 -1.95 24.69
C GLN A 353 -13.61 -2.60 24.33
N VAL A 354 -12.53 -1.98 24.80
CA VAL A 354 -11.18 -2.59 24.89
C VAL A 354 -11.15 -3.52 26.10
N PRO A 355 -10.84 -4.82 25.97
CA PRO A 355 -10.51 -5.63 27.12
C PRO A 355 -9.08 -5.34 27.58
N LEU A 356 -8.97 -4.97 28.86
CA LEU A 356 -7.72 -4.82 29.59
C LEU A 356 -7.12 -6.21 29.83
N ILE A 357 -6.20 -6.65 28.97
CA ILE A 357 -5.43 -7.88 29.21
C ILE A 357 -4.33 -7.56 30.21
N THR A 358 -4.59 -7.85 31.48
CA THR A 358 -3.57 -7.99 32.52
C THR A 358 -3.01 -9.42 32.43
N GLY A 359 -1.94 -9.59 31.66
CA GLY A 359 -1.19 -10.84 31.55
C GLY A 359 0.24 -10.64 32.05
N GLN A 360 0.46 -10.92 33.33
CA GLN A 360 1.79 -11.00 33.94
C GLN A 360 2.46 -12.30 33.46
N VAL A 361 3.49 -12.18 32.61
CA VAL A 361 4.35 -13.32 32.22
C VAL A 361 5.61 -13.29 33.10
N PRO A 362 5.99 -14.40 33.76
CA PRO A 362 7.20 -14.44 34.58
C PRO A 362 8.46 -14.36 33.69
N LEU A 363 9.35 -13.44 34.06
CA LEU A 363 10.63 -13.16 33.39
C LEU A 363 11.60 -14.34 33.55
N GLN A 364 12.13 -14.85 32.45
CA GLN A 364 13.43 -15.55 32.46
C GLN A 364 14.55 -14.49 32.47
N PRO A 365 15.60 -14.63 33.30
CA PRO A 365 16.70 -13.68 33.32
C PRO A 365 17.66 -13.96 32.15
N GLY A 366 17.93 -12.97 31.29
CA GLY A 366 19.15 -12.96 30.48
C GLY A 366 19.07 -12.70 28.97
N VAL A 367 17.98 -12.13 28.43
CA VAL A 367 17.98 -11.68 27.02
C VAL A 367 17.48 -10.25 26.95
N GLU A 368 18.38 -9.30 26.68
CA GLU A 368 18.03 -7.91 26.37
C GLU A 368 17.37 -7.85 24.99
N PRO A 369 16.12 -7.39 24.85
CA PRO A 369 15.58 -7.04 23.56
C PRO A 369 16.07 -5.65 23.16
N LEU A 370 16.72 -5.51 22.00
CA LEU A 370 16.88 -4.23 21.32
C LEU A 370 15.48 -3.71 20.93
N VAL A 371 14.84 -3.01 21.85
CA VAL A 371 13.64 -2.22 21.59
C VAL A 371 14.10 -0.82 21.25
N SER A 372 14.03 -0.45 19.97
CA SER A 372 14.09 0.96 19.59
C SER A 372 12.97 1.69 20.34
N PRO A 373 13.27 2.77 21.09
CA PRO A 373 12.24 3.48 21.84
C PRO A 373 11.23 4.06 20.84
N ARG A 374 9.97 3.62 20.93
CA ARG A 374 8.88 4.35 20.28
C ARG A 374 8.76 5.69 21.00
N PRO A 375 8.78 6.82 20.29
CA PRO A 375 8.71 8.13 20.92
C PRO A 375 7.38 8.23 21.67
N THR A 376 7.46 8.56 22.96
CA THR A 376 6.29 8.57 23.87
C THR A 376 5.64 9.95 23.96
N SER A 377 6.23 10.96 23.31
CA SER A 377 5.69 12.32 23.30
C SER A 377 5.84 13.01 21.94
N ALA A 378 4.91 13.93 21.65
CA ALA A 378 4.93 14.74 20.43
C ALA A 378 6.08 15.76 20.37
N ASP A 379 6.72 16.04 21.52
CA ASP A 379 7.92 16.88 21.59
C ASP A 379 9.17 16.08 21.19
N GLU A 380 9.23 14.80 21.57
CA GLU A 380 10.32 13.87 21.21
C GLU A 380 10.32 13.57 19.71
N VAL A 381 9.14 13.42 19.09
CA VAL A 381 9.01 13.31 17.63
C VAL A 381 9.51 14.58 16.92
N ARG A 382 9.21 15.76 17.48
CA ARG A 382 9.68 17.05 16.94
C ARG A 382 11.19 17.21 17.06
N SER A 383 11.79 16.81 18.19
CA SER A 383 13.24 16.85 18.36
C SER A 383 13.95 15.87 17.43
N MET A 384 13.40 14.66 17.22
CA MET A 384 13.96 13.70 16.27
C MET A 384 13.93 14.22 14.83
N TRP A 385 12.82 14.87 14.44
CA TRP A 385 12.71 15.47 13.10
C TRP A 385 13.71 16.62 12.90
N GLN A 386 13.85 17.51 13.90
CA GLN A 386 14.85 18.57 13.85
C GLN A 386 16.28 18.04 13.78
N GLN A 387 16.57 16.94 14.50
CA GLN A 387 17.89 16.33 14.51
C GLN A 387 18.22 15.63 13.17
N ALA A 388 17.23 15.02 12.52
CA ALA A 388 17.36 14.47 11.18
C ALA A 388 17.60 15.56 10.13
N GLU A 389 16.86 16.68 10.21
CA GLU A 389 17.02 17.82 9.30
C GLU A 389 18.38 18.51 9.47
N GLN A 390 18.90 18.55 10.71
CA GLN A 390 20.24 19.06 10.99
C GLN A 390 21.32 18.14 10.39
N ALA A 391 21.18 16.82 10.55
CA ALA A 391 22.12 15.85 9.98
C ALA A 391 22.13 15.88 8.44
N GLU A 392 20.98 16.13 7.81
CA GLU A 392 20.88 16.26 6.36
C GLU A 392 21.55 17.56 5.86
N ARG A 393 21.43 18.67 6.60
CA ARG A 393 22.19 19.90 6.33
C ARG A 393 23.69 19.70 6.48
N ASP A 394 24.13 19.05 7.55
CA ASP A 394 25.54 18.78 7.79
C ASP A 394 26.14 17.86 6.70
N ASN A 395 25.36 16.88 6.21
CA ASN A 395 25.78 16.01 5.10
C ASN A 395 25.80 16.76 3.75
N ALA A 396 24.85 17.66 3.51
CA ALA A 396 24.88 18.53 2.33
C ALA A 396 26.08 19.49 2.34
N GLN A 397 26.49 19.96 3.52
CA GLN A 397 27.64 20.84 3.70
C GLN A 397 28.98 20.07 3.61
N ALA A 398 28.98 18.77 3.94
CA ALA A 398 30.11 17.86 3.72
C ALA A 398 30.26 17.37 2.26
N HIS A 399 29.27 17.63 1.40
CA HIS A 399 29.25 17.26 -0.01
C HIS A 399 29.19 18.46 -0.96
N GLU A 400 29.75 19.61 -0.56
CA GLU A 400 30.11 20.64 -1.53
C GLU A 400 31.12 20.06 -2.53
N PRO A 401 30.85 20.11 -3.85
CA PRO A 401 31.78 19.60 -4.85
C PRO A 401 33.02 20.48 -4.84
N GLU A 402 34.14 19.89 -4.45
CA GLU A 402 35.47 20.47 -4.55
C GLU A 402 35.69 20.93 -6.00
N LEU A 403 35.77 22.25 -6.18
CA LEU A 403 36.04 22.92 -7.45
C LEU A 403 37.44 22.48 -7.91
N ILE A 404 37.50 21.44 -8.75
CA ILE A 404 38.77 20.97 -9.34
C ILE A 404 39.30 22.07 -10.26
N ASP A 405 40.37 22.68 -9.78
CA ASP A 405 41.18 23.70 -10.42
C ASP A 405 41.78 23.21 -11.74
N ALA A 406 41.89 24.13 -12.69
CA ALA A 406 42.33 23.86 -14.06
C ALA A 406 43.80 23.41 -14.10
N THR A 407 44.06 22.20 -14.58
CA THR A 407 45.42 21.77 -14.95
C THR A 407 45.74 22.21 -16.38
N PRO A 408 46.91 22.81 -16.66
CA PRO A 408 47.26 23.26 -17.99
C PRO A 408 47.72 22.07 -18.86
N VAL A 409 47.06 21.88 -19.99
CA VAL A 409 47.40 20.85 -20.99
C VAL A 409 48.75 21.18 -21.63
N GLN A 410 49.73 20.30 -21.40
CA GLN A 410 51.04 20.28 -22.06
C GLN A 410 50.90 20.01 -23.56
N GLY A 411 51.77 20.68 -24.33
CA GLY A 411 51.71 20.84 -25.77
C GLY A 411 51.63 19.55 -26.59
N ILE A 412 50.81 19.61 -27.63
CA ILE A 412 50.84 18.69 -28.76
C ILE A 412 51.92 19.20 -29.71
N ASP A 413 53.02 18.46 -29.78
CA ASP A 413 54.07 18.63 -30.79
C ASP A 413 53.50 18.34 -32.19
N LEU A 414 53.33 19.41 -32.98
CA LEU A 414 53.09 19.36 -34.42
C LEU A 414 54.42 19.13 -35.15
N ASN A 415 55.01 17.93 -35.03
CA ASN A 415 56.09 17.47 -35.92
C ASN A 415 56.40 15.98 -35.71
N ALA A 416 55.61 15.10 -36.34
CA ALA A 416 56.08 13.75 -36.64
C ALA A 416 55.47 13.28 -37.96
N ALA A 417 56.37 12.89 -38.86
CA ALA A 417 56.13 12.61 -40.27
C ALA A 417 55.23 11.39 -40.50
N THR A 418 54.38 11.51 -41.53
CA THR A 418 53.75 10.39 -42.25
C THR A 418 54.80 9.40 -42.78
N PRO A 419 54.61 8.09 -42.60
CA PRO A 419 55.08 7.10 -43.55
C PRO A 419 53.93 6.65 -44.47
N SER A 420 54.11 7.03 -45.73
CA SER A 420 53.53 6.40 -46.91
C SER A 420 54.06 4.98 -47.06
N ASP A 421 53.16 4.00 -47.20
CA ASP A 421 53.23 2.78 -48.02
C ASP A 421 52.13 1.84 -47.50
N GLY A 422 51.32 1.14 -48.28
CA GLY A 422 51.45 0.73 -49.67
C GLY A 422 50.89 -0.69 -49.79
N VAL A 423 49.94 -0.88 -50.72
CA VAL A 423 49.78 -2.08 -51.54
C VAL A 423 49.21 -3.38 -50.92
N ALA A 424 47.99 -3.69 -51.37
CA ALA A 424 47.42 -4.98 -51.80
C ALA A 424 47.51 -6.23 -50.89
N ARG A 425 46.34 -6.74 -50.48
CA ARG A 425 45.65 -7.83 -51.19
C ARG A 425 44.24 -8.04 -50.66
#